data_AF-H8I852-F1
#
_entry.id   AF-H8I852-F1
#
_cell.length_a   1.000
_cell.length_b   1.000
_cell.length_c   1.000
_cell.angle_alpha   90.00
_cell.angle_beta   90.00
_cell.angle_gamma   90.00
#
_symmetry.space_group_name_H-M   'P 1'
#
loop_
_entity.id
_entity.type
_entity.pdbx_description
1 polymer ?
#
loop_
_entity_poly.entity_id
_entity_poly.type
_entity_poly.pdbx_seq_one_letter_code
_entity_poly.pdbx_strand_id
1 'polypeptide(L)'
;MDYDIVITRPCTDAPGRFIAESSFGHRFNMDRLCALVKAIDGARCSESLGVAKFDYSDKTVILYRNGRIDLRKIKDVEDASAIMKELEALLKEAFENKY
;
A
#
# COMPACT_ATOMS: atom_id res chain seq x y z
N MET A 1 -1.29 1.23 16.52
CA MET A 1 -1.45 0.02 15.69
C MET A 1 -0.08 -0.45 15.31
N ASP A 2 0.16 -1.75 15.41
CA ASP A 2 1.38 -2.39 14.91
C ASP A 2 1.01 -3.00 13.55
N TYR A 3 1.79 -2.72 12.51
CA TYR A 3 1.43 -3.07 11.12
C TYR A 3 1.97 -4.43 10.68
N ASP A 4 2.53 -5.24 11.59
CA ASP A 4 3.15 -6.55 11.29
C ASP A 4 4.01 -6.51 10.01
N ILE A 5 4.98 -5.60 9.98
CA ILE A 5 5.81 -5.34 8.79
C ILE A 5 6.87 -6.42 8.64
N VAL A 6 6.91 -7.05 7.48
CA VAL A 6 7.94 -8.04 7.11
C VAL A 6 8.77 -7.51 5.95
N ILE A 7 10.07 -7.32 6.17
CA ILE A 7 11.02 -7.05 5.09
C ILE A 7 11.34 -8.37 4.38
N THR A 8 10.97 -8.51 3.11
CA THR A 8 11.03 -9.82 2.43
C THR A 8 12.29 -10.00 1.59
N ARG A 9 12.55 -9.09 0.64
CA ARG A 9 13.64 -9.24 -0.34
C ARG A 9 14.24 -7.88 -0.73
N PRO A 10 15.50 -7.86 -1.21
CA PRO A 10 16.06 -6.68 -1.85
C PRO A 10 15.22 -6.25 -3.06
N CYS A 11 15.05 -4.94 -3.22
CA CYS A 11 14.38 -4.37 -4.36
C CYS A 11 15.34 -4.38 -5.56
N THR A 12 15.01 -5.15 -6.60
CA THR A 12 15.84 -5.24 -7.82
C THR A 12 16.02 -3.90 -8.52
N ASP A 13 15.02 -3.02 -8.36
CA ASP A 13 14.92 -1.76 -9.08
C ASP A 13 15.56 -0.61 -8.28
N ALA A 14 16.04 -0.85 -7.06
CA ALA A 14 16.64 0.13 -6.18
C ALA A 14 17.71 -0.50 -5.26
N PRO A 15 19.01 -0.36 -5.59
CA PRO A 15 20.10 -0.91 -4.78
C PRO A 15 20.04 -0.45 -3.32
N GLY A 16 20.22 -1.39 -2.39
CA GLY A 16 20.18 -1.11 -0.95
C GLY A 16 18.78 -0.81 -0.39
N ARG A 17 17.72 -0.99 -1.18
CA ARG A 17 16.32 -0.93 -0.73
C ARG A 17 15.69 -2.31 -0.74
N PHE A 18 14.54 -2.42 -0.10
CA PHE A 18 13.81 -3.66 0.11
C PHE A 18 12.36 -3.55 -0.32
N ILE A 19 11.71 -4.72 -0.36
CA ILE A 19 10.26 -4.86 -0.39
C ILE A 19 9.81 -5.17 1.04
N ALA A 20 8.83 -4.41 1.51
CA ALA A 20 8.13 -4.68 2.75
C ALA A 20 6.70 -5.17 2.44
N GLU A 21 6.26 -6.20 3.12
CA GLU A 21 4.88 -6.69 3.09
C GLU A 21 4.21 -6.40 4.43
N SER A 22 2.95 -6.01 4.40
CA SER A 22 2.16 -5.64 5.58
C SER A 22 0.66 -5.74 5.27
N SER A 23 -0.19 -5.38 6.23
CA SER A 23 -1.65 -5.33 6.09
C SER A 23 -2.22 -4.22 6.96
N PHE A 24 -3.27 -3.56 6.46
CA PHE A 24 -4.08 -2.65 7.29
C PHE A 24 -5.04 -3.41 8.23
N GLY A 25 -5.17 -4.73 8.09
CA GLY A 25 -6.13 -5.52 8.88
C GLY A 25 -7.60 -5.27 8.50
N HIS A 26 -7.84 -4.50 7.45
CA HIS A 26 -9.15 -4.14 6.91
C HIS A 26 -9.17 -4.33 5.40
N ARG A 27 -10.29 -4.81 4.86
CA ARG A 27 -10.49 -4.93 3.42
C ARG A 27 -10.74 -3.55 2.80
N PHE A 28 -10.46 -3.42 1.51
CA PHE A 28 -10.78 -2.22 0.74
C PHE A 28 -12.07 -2.40 -0.06
N ASN A 29 -12.92 -1.39 -0.01
CA ASN A 29 -13.94 -1.17 -1.02
C ASN A 29 -13.24 -0.71 -2.30
N MET A 30 -13.19 -1.59 -3.31
CA MET A 30 -12.37 -1.34 -4.50
C MET A 30 -12.84 -0.17 -5.36
N ASP A 31 -14.15 0.10 -5.41
CA ASP A 31 -14.69 1.25 -6.15
C ASP A 31 -14.17 2.56 -5.54
N ARG A 32 -14.31 2.71 -4.22
CA ARG A 32 -13.77 3.87 -3.48
C ARG A 32 -12.25 3.96 -3.58
N LEU A 33 -11.55 2.84 -3.43
CA LEU A 33 -10.10 2.81 -3.54
C LEU A 33 -9.64 3.27 -4.93
N CYS A 34 -10.23 2.71 -6.00
CA CYS A 34 -9.87 3.09 -7.36
C CYS A 34 -10.23 4.56 -7.65
N ALA A 35 -11.34 5.07 -7.13
CA ALA A 35 -11.68 6.49 -7.24
C ALA A 35 -10.63 7.40 -6.59
N LEU A 36 -10.17 7.07 -5.37
CA LEU A 36 -9.14 7.84 -4.67
C LEU A 36 -7.79 7.79 -5.40
N VAL A 37 -7.38 6.60 -5.82
CA VAL A 37 -6.05 6.37 -6.41
C VAL A 37 -5.94 6.91 -7.84
N LYS A 38 -7.05 7.06 -8.58
CA LYS A 38 -7.08 7.67 -9.93
C LYS A 38 -6.61 9.13 -9.97
N ALA A 39 -6.61 9.84 -8.84
CA ALA A 39 -6.08 11.20 -8.75
C ALA A 39 -4.54 11.24 -8.79
N ILE A 40 -3.86 10.09 -8.62
CA ILE A 40 -2.41 9.98 -8.62
C ILE A 40 -1.94 9.68 -10.04
N ASP A 41 -1.01 10.50 -10.55
CA ASP A 41 -0.47 10.32 -11.90
C ASP A 41 0.23 8.95 -12.06
N GLY A 42 0.02 8.30 -13.21
CA GLY A 42 0.55 6.97 -13.50
C GLY A 42 -0.04 5.81 -12.70
N ALA A 43 -1.03 6.07 -11.82
CA ALA A 43 -1.65 5.03 -11.02
C ALA A 43 -2.47 4.05 -11.87
N ARG A 44 -2.49 2.78 -11.45
CA ARG A 44 -3.28 1.70 -12.06
C ARG A 44 -4.15 1.07 -11.00
N CYS A 45 -5.44 0.94 -11.27
CA CYS A 45 -6.36 0.25 -10.37
C CYS A 45 -7.29 -0.67 -11.16
N SER A 46 -7.51 -1.88 -10.64
CA SER A 46 -8.44 -2.85 -11.19
C SER A 46 -9.36 -3.35 -10.10
N GLU A 47 -10.62 -2.94 -10.18
CA GLU A 47 -11.65 -3.39 -9.24
C GLU A 47 -11.85 -4.90 -9.31
N SER A 48 -11.87 -5.47 -10.51
CA SER A 48 -12.10 -6.91 -10.74
C SER A 48 -10.97 -7.77 -10.17
N LEU A 49 -9.71 -7.40 -10.44
CA LEU A 49 -8.53 -8.06 -9.88
C LEU A 49 -8.33 -7.75 -8.39
N GLY A 50 -8.95 -6.68 -7.89
CA GLY A 50 -8.81 -6.27 -6.50
C GLY A 50 -7.40 -5.76 -6.18
N VAL A 51 -6.79 -5.01 -7.10
CA VAL A 51 -5.42 -4.49 -6.94
C VAL A 51 -5.31 -3.04 -7.39
N ALA A 52 -4.59 -2.23 -6.62
CA ALA A 52 -4.19 -0.87 -6.99
C ALA A 52 -2.67 -0.74 -6.88
N LYS A 53 -2.04 -0.03 -7.83
CA LYS A 53 -0.61 0.27 -7.85
C LYS A 53 -0.41 1.74 -8.16
N PHE A 54 0.38 2.42 -7.36
CA PHE A 54 0.75 3.82 -7.56
C PHE A 54 2.09 4.12 -6.88
N ASP A 55 2.70 5.25 -7.21
CA ASP A 55 3.87 5.74 -6.49
C ASP A 55 3.46 6.78 -5.44
N TYR A 56 4.08 6.72 -4.27
CA TYR A 56 3.86 7.63 -3.15
C TYR A 56 5.18 7.80 -2.40
N SER A 57 5.60 9.01 -2.08
CA SER A 57 6.74 9.13 -1.16
C SER A 57 8.09 8.73 -1.73
N ASP A 58 8.26 8.58 -3.05
CA ASP A 58 9.35 7.85 -3.76
C ASP A 58 9.24 6.32 -3.82
N LYS A 59 8.23 5.74 -3.16
CA LYS A 59 7.98 4.31 -3.04
C LYS A 59 6.92 3.87 -4.03
N THR A 60 6.99 2.61 -4.42
CA THR A 60 5.90 1.99 -5.17
C THR A 60 5.01 1.24 -4.20
N VAL A 61 3.73 1.59 -4.19
CA VAL A 61 2.70 1.01 -3.34
C VAL A 61 1.84 0.06 -4.17
N ILE A 62 1.58 -1.13 -3.64
CA ILE A 62 0.64 -2.08 -4.21
C ILE A 62 -0.36 -2.47 -3.12
N LEU A 63 -1.64 -2.17 -3.32
CA LEU A 63 -2.73 -2.49 -2.41
C LEU A 63 -3.57 -3.62 -2.97
N TYR A 64 -3.96 -4.55 -2.12
CA TYR A 64 -4.83 -5.67 -2.47
C TYR A 64 -6.15 -5.58 -1.72
N ARG A 65 -7.25 -6.01 -2.34
CA ARG A 65 -8.63 -5.95 -1.79
C ARG A 65 -8.73 -6.48 -0.35
N ASN A 66 -7.93 -7.48 0.00
CA ASN A 66 -7.93 -8.10 1.32
C ASN A 66 -7.27 -7.25 2.42
N GLY A 67 -6.73 -6.07 2.09
CA GLY A 67 -6.02 -5.20 3.03
C GLY A 67 -4.50 -5.36 3.01
N ARG A 68 -3.97 -6.34 2.28
CA ARG A 68 -2.52 -6.50 2.11
C ARG A 68 -1.96 -5.30 1.36
N ILE A 69 -0.73 -4.95 1.70
CA ILE A 69 0.07 -3.94 1.03
C ILE A 69 1.49 -4.45 0.82
N ASP A 70 2.01 -4.24 -0.40
CA ASP A 70 3.43 -4.39 -0.69
C ASP A 70 4.01 -2.99 -0.95
N LEU A 71 5.06 -2.64 -0.20
CA LEU A 71 5.81 -1.41 -0.34
C LEU A 71 7.18 -1.74 -0.96
N ARG A 72 7.51 -1.14 -2.09
CA ARG A 72 8.85 -1.26 -2.71
C ARG A 72 9.68 -0.01 -2.46
N LYS A 73 11.00 -0.17 -2.56
CA LYS A 73 12.01 0.87 -2.34
C LYS A 73 12.10 1.31 -0.86
N ILE A 74 11.70 0.44 0.06
CA ILE A 74 11.76 0.67 1.50
C ILE A 74 13.21 0.58 2.00
N LYS A 75 13.59 1.46 2.92
CA LYS A 75 14.90 1.44 3.57
C LYS A 75 14.96 0.43 4.72
N ASP A 76 13.99 0.48 5.62
CA ASP A 76 13.92 -0.29 6.84
C ASP A 76 12.47 -0.36 7.37
N VAL A 77 12.26 -1.02 8.51
CA VAL A 77 10.93 -1.19 9.12
C VAL A 77 10.34 0.17 9.56
N GLU A 78 11.17 1.11 10.00
CA GLU A 78 10.71 2.44 10.43
C GLU A 78 10.18 3.25 9.25
N ASP A 79 10.89 3.23 8.11
CA ASP A 79 10.45 3.82 6.84
C ASP A 79 9.11 3.23 6.37
N ALA A 80 8.97 1.90 6.40
CA ALA A 80 7.71 1.25 6.09
C ALA A 80 6.58 1.67 7.05
N SER A 81 6.86 1.72 8.36
CA SER A 81 5.87 2.10 9.37
C SER A 81 5.39 3.54 9.21
N ALA A 82 6.28 4.47 8.87
CA ALA A 82 5.91 5.86 8.61
C ALA A 82 4.95 5.97 7.42
N ILE A 83 5.27 5.28 6.31
CA ILE A 83 4.44 5.28 5.11
C ILE A 83 3.10 4.60 5.34
N MET A 84 3.06 3.51 6.11
CA MET A 84 1.82 2.86 6.50
C MET A 84 0.87 3.83 7.22
N LYS A 85 1.37 4.64 8.16
CA LYS A 85 0.55 5.64 8.89
C LYS A 85 -0.02 6.71 7.96
N GLU A 86 0.80 7.21 7.05
CA GLU A 86 0.39 8.21 6.07
C GLU A 86 -0.66 7.66 5.11
N LEU A 87 -0.44 6.45 4.58
CA LEU A 87 -1.37 5.78 3.68
C LEU A 87 -2.68 5.42 4.39
N GLU A 88 -2.65 4.96 5.64
CA GLU A 88 -3.85 4.66 6.42
C GLU A 88 -4.75 5.91 6.54
N ALA A 89 -4.17 7.06 6.86
CA ALA A 89 -4.89 8.31 6.96
C ALA A 89 -5.50 8.75 5.62
N LEU A 90 -4.77 8.58 4.52
CA LEU A 90 -5.21 8.92 3.17
C LEU A 90 -6.30 7.98 2.65
N LEU A 91 -6.21 6.69 2.98
CA LEU A 91 -7.07 5.63 2.46
C LEU A 91 -8.26 5.30 3.38
N LYS A 92 -8.41 6.00 4.51
CA LYS A 92 -9.43 5.70 5.52
C LYS A 92 -10.85 5.54 4.96
N GLU A 93 -11.20 6.31 3.92
CA GLU A 93 -12.54 6.29 3.30
C GLU A 93 -12.75 5.10 2.35
N ALA A 94 -11.65 4.46 1.94
CA ALA A 94 -11.65 3.26 1.11
C ALA A 94 -11.79 1.97 1.93
N PHE A 95 -11.56 1.99 3.25
CA PHE A 95 -11.74 0.80 4.07
C PHE A 95 -13.21 0.39 4.13
N GLU A 96 -13.46 -0.92 4.05
CA GLU A 96 -14.77 -1.48 4.36
C GLU A 96 -15.02 -1.26 5.86
N ASN A 97 -16.17 -0.67 6.22
CA ASN A 97 -16.58 -0.58 7.61
C ASN A 97 -16.69 -2.00 8.19
N LYS A 98 -16.17 -2.22 9.41
CA LYS A 98 -16.53 -3.40 10.19
C LYS A 98 -18.02 -3.30 10.49
N TYR A 99 -18.80 -4.23 9.97
CA TYR A 99 -20.20 -4.46 10.37
C TYR A 99 -20.25 -4.88 11.85
#